data_AF-A0A949UC05-F1
#
_entry.id   AF-A0A949UC05-F1
#
_cell.length_a   1.000
_cell.length_b   1.000
_cell.length_c   1.000
_cell.angle_alpha   90.00
_cell.angle_beta   90.00
_cell.angle_gamma   90.00
#
_symmetry.space_group_name_H-M   'P 1'
#
loop_
_entity.id
_entity.type
_entity.pdbx_description
1 polymer ?
#
loop_
_entity_poly.entity_id
_entity_poly.type
_entity_poly.pdbx_seq_one_letter_code
_entity_poly.pdbx_strand_id
1 'polypeptide(L)'
;MRSSCHSRSDDRPIHYADRAGAQVVSRKSADERKASGLYLTPVAIADFMAAQARSGKSDMRILDPAAGSGTLLCAVVERMAYTGNRFRSAELTAYEIDPDLHETLVAVMDNLKRWALRHRIRVTVTVEK
;
A
#
# COMPACT_ATOMS: atom_id res chain seq x y z
N MET A 1 -9.03 34.93 -4.50
CA MET A 1 -8.20 34.75 -3.28
C MET A 1 -8.92 33.80 -2.34
N ARG A 2 -8.13 32.92 -1.69
CA ARG A 2 -8.47 31.88 -0.69
C ARG A 2 -8.98 30.53 -1.24
N SER A 3 -7.97 29.70 -1.45
CA SER A 3 -7.96 28.24 -1.47
C SER A 3 -8.76 27.59 -0.33
N SER A 4 -9.44 26.48 -0.63
CA SER A 4 -9.82 25.47 0.35
C SER A 4 -9.34 24.09 -0.15
N CYS A 5 -8.05 23.84 0.05
CA CYS A 5 -7.39 22.55 -0.17
C CYS A 5 -7.61 21.68 1.07
N HIS A 6 -8.70 20.90 1.12
CA HIS A 6 -8.95 19.94 2.22
C HIS A 6 -9.44 18.56 1.74
N SER A 7 -9.21 18.16 0.49
CA SER A 7 -9.70 16.86 -0.04
C SER A 7 -8.62 15.91 -0.60
N ARG A 8 -7.32 16.14 -0.35
CA ARG A 8 -6.25 15.34 -1.00
C ARG A 8 -5.69 14.18 -0.17
N SER A 9 -5.81 14.19 1.16
CA SER A 9 -5.22 13.16 2.02
C SER A 9 -6.08 11.90 2.12
N ASP A 10 -7.40 12.02 2.23
CA ASP A 10 -8.30 10.86 2.44
C ASP A 10 -8.46 9.94 1.23
N ASP A 11 -7.95 10.37 0.07
CA ASP A 11 -8.04 9.66 -1.20
C ASP A 11 -6.78 8.83 -1.53
N ARG A 12 -5.74 8.86 -0.68
CA ARG A 12 -4.52 8.05 -0.87
C ARG A 12 -4.74 6.59 -0.41
N PRO A 13 -4.41 5.58 -1.25
CA PRO A 13 -4.46 4.17 -0.90
C PRO A 13 -3.78 3.80 0.42
N ILE A 14 -2.67 4.46 0.80
CA ILE A 14 -1.94 4.22 2.06
C ILE A 14 -2.83 4.38 3.29
N HIS A 15 -3.73 5.37 3.30
CA HIS A 15 -4.63 5.61 4.42
C HIS A 15 -5.80 4.62 4.44
N TYR A 16 -6.22 4.14 3.26
CA TYR A 16 -7.19 3.03 3.18
C TYR A 16 -6.56 1.73 3.71
N ALA A 17 -5.33 1.41 3.30
CA ALA A 17 -4.58 0.25 3.76
C ALA A 17 -4.35 0.24 5.27
N ASP A 18 -4.00 1.38 5.84
CA ASP A 18 -3.81 1.56 7.28
C ASP A 18 -5.11 1.33 8.06
N ARG A 19 -6.21 1.99 7.66
CA ARG A 19 -7.51 1.82 8.32
C ARG A 19 -8.05 0.39 8.21
N ALA A 20 -7.98 -0.21 7.02
CA ALA A 20 -8.50 -1.56 6.79
C ALA A 20 -7.66 -2.61 7.56
N GLY A 21 -6.34 -2.46 7.56
CA GLY A 21 -5.45 -3.30 8.36
C GLY A 21 -5.70 -3.15 9.87
N ALA A 22 -5.87 -1.92 10.36
CA ALA A 22 -6.18 -1.67 11.76
C ALA A 22 -7.51 -2.33 12.19
N GLN A 23 -8.52 -2.37 11.31
CA GLN A 23 -9.78 -3.08 11.58
C GLN A 23 -9.56 -4.59 11.77
N VAL A 24 -8.74 -5.24 10.94
CA VAL A 24 -8.39 -6.65 11.11
C VAL A 24 -7.63 -6.88 12.42
N VAL A 25 -6.60 -6.06 12.67
CA VAL A 25 -5.80 -6.15 13.90
C VAL A 25 -6.65 -5.95 15.15
N SER A 26 -7.65 -5.05 15.12
CA SER A 26 -8.53 -4.79 16.26
C SER A 26 -9.42 -5.97 16.66
N ARG A 27 -9.63 -6.93 15.76
CA ARG A 27 -10.42 -8.15 16.00
C ARG A 27 -9.60 -9.30 16.58
N LYS A 28 -8.27 -9.17 16.61
CA LYS A 28 -7.35 -10.19 17.11
C LYS A 28 -6.86 -9.81 18.50
N SER A 29 -6.78 -10.80 19.39
CA SER A 29 -6.26 -10.63 20.74
C SER A 29 -4.76 -10.28 20.74
N ALA A 30 -4.25 -9.81 21.88
CA ALA A 30 -2.81 -9.54 22.02
C ALA A 30 -1.97 -10.82 21.82
N ASP A 31 -2.45 -11.96 22.31
CA ASP A 31 -1.75 -13.24 22.20
C ASP A 31 -1.73 -13.75 20.75
N GLU A 32 -2.85 -13.64 20.04
CA GLU A 32 -2.91 -14.00 18.61
C GLU A 32 -1.95 -13.14 17.77
N ARG A 33 -1.94 -11.82 17.99
CA ARG A 33 -1.03 -10.90 17.28
C ARG A 33 0.43 -11.21 17.56
N LYS A 34 0.76 -11.55 18.80
CA LYS A 34 2.13 -11.91 19.18
C LYS A 34 2.55 -13.25 18.58
N ALA A 35 1.66 -14.23 18.57
CA ALA A 35 1.91 -15.57 18.02
C ALA A 35 2.11 -15.54 16.50
N SER A 36 1.35 -14.71 15.78
CA SER A 36 1.45 -14.57 14.32
C SER A 36 2.46 -13.52 13.84
N GLY A 37 3.06 -12.74 14.76
CA GLY A 37 3.95 -11.64 14.39
C GLY A 37 3.23 -10.46 13.71
N LEU A 38 1.93 -10.30 13.96
CA LEU A 38 1.09 -9.30 13.29
C LEU A 38 1.30 -7.89 13.87
N TYR A 39 2.23 -7.16 13.26
CA TYR A 39 2.48 -5.75 13.52
C TYR A 39 2.50 -4.98 12.19
N LEU A 40 1.50 -4.13 11.99
CA LEU A 40 1.40 -3.36 10.75
C LEU A 40 2.32 -2.14 10.77
N THR A 41 2.91 -1.85 9.62
CA THR A 41 3.73 -0.66 9.39
C THR A 41 2.86 0.61 9.45
N PRO A 42 3.08 1.53 10.39
CA PRO A 42 2.34 2.79 10.43
C PRO A 42 2.62 3.65 9.19
N VAL A 43 1.63 4.45 8.76
CA VAL A 43 1.72 5.34 7.58
C VAL A 43 3.02 6.13 7.53
N ALA A 44 3.44 6.76 8.64
CA ALA A 44 4.64 7.57 8.69
C ALA A 44 5.93 6.76 8.40
N ILE A 45 5.98 5.51 8.87
CA ILE A 45 7.11 4.61 8.63
C ILE A 45 7.07 4.11 7.18
N ALA A 46 5.89 3.78 6.65
CA ALA A 46 5.72 3.38 5.27
C ALA A 46 6.13 4.49 4.28
N ASP A 47 5.70 5.74 4.53
CA ASP A 47 6.11 6.91 3.74
C ASP A 47 7.65 7.13 3.83
N PHE A 48 8.23 6.97 5.02
CA PHE A 48 9.69 7.06 5.20
C PHE A 48 10.44 5.99 4.40
N MET A 49 10.00 4.73 4.46
CA MET A 49 10.60 3.63 3.69
C MET A 49 10.44 3.85 2.19
N ALA A 50 9.24 4.25 1.75
CA ALA A 50 8.97 4.57 0.36
C ALA A 50 9.86 5.71 -0.16
N ALA A 51 10.21 6.69 0.69
CA ALA A 51 11.09 7.79 0.30
C ALA A 51 12.46 7.35 -0.20
N GLN A 52 12.92 6.16 0.21
CA GLN A 52 14.18 5.56 -0.20
C GLN A 52 14.08 4.78 -1.52
N ALA A 53 12.87 4.43 -1.97
CA ALA A 53 12.67 3.76 -3.25
C ALA A 53 13.06 4.69 -4.40
N ARG A 54 13.87 4.18 -5.32
CA ARG A 54 14.30 4.90 -6.53
C ARG A 54 14.14 3.98 -7.73
N SER A 55 13.60 4.52 -8.81
CA SER A 55 13.69 3.90 -10.14
C SER A 55 14.03 4.95 -11.17
N GLY A 56 15.07 4.69 -11.96
CA GLY A 56 15.38 5.46 -13.17
C GLY A 56 14.58 5.01 -14.39
N LYS A 57 13.77 3.96 -14.25
CA LYS A 57 13.00 3.34 -15.32
C LYS A 57 11.54 3.79 -15.30
N SER A 58 10.84 3.55 -16.40
CA SER A 58 9.40 3.77 -16.49
C SER A 58 8.57 2.71 -15.79
N ASP A 59 9.16 1.55 -15.55
CA ASP A 59 8.55 0.38 -14.92
C ASP A 59 9.29 0.01 -13.63
N MET A 60 8.56 -0.64 -12.72
CA MET A 60 9.09 -1.16 -11.47
C MET A 60 8.45 -2.51 -11.17
N ARG A 61 9.22 -3.43 -10.57
CA ARG A 61 8.73 -4.69 -10.04
C ARG A 61 9.00 -4.70 -8.54
N ILE A 62 7.99 -4.95 -7.73
CA ILE A 62 8.08 -4.90 -6.26
C ILE A 62 7.59 -6.24 -5.71
N LEU A 63 8.38 -6.83 -4.81
CA LEU A 63 8.02 -8.01 -4.03
C LEU A 63 7.88 -7.60 -2.56
N ASP A 64 6.78 -7.98 -1.93
CA ASP A 64 6.56 -7.85 -0.50
C ASP A 64 6.16 -9.21 0.08
N PRO A 65 7.09 -9.95 0.73
CA PRO A 65 6.84 -11.31 1.22
C PRO A 65 6.05 -11.37 2.53
N ALA A 66 5.67 -10.22 3.10
CA ALA A 66 4.85 -10.12 4.30
C ALA A 66 4.07 -8.80 4.25
N ALA A 67 3.17 -8.69 3.27
CA ALA A 67 2.59 -7.42 2.88
C ALA A 67 1.62 -6.85 3.92
N GLY A 68 1.08 -7.67 4.83
CA GLY A 68 0.05 -7.25 5.77
C GLY A 68 -1.15 -6.69 5.01
N SER A 69 -1.58 -5.48 5.36
CA SER A 69 -2.63 -4.78 4.63
C SER A 69 -2.15 -4.08 3.34
N GLY A 70 -0.86 -4.11 3.01
CA GLY A 70 -0.30 -3.48 1.81
C GLY A 70 0.05 -2.00 1.95
N THR A 71 0.16 -1.48 3.19
CA THR A 71 0.48 -0.07 3.46
C THR A 71 1.78 0.37 2.80
N LEU A 72 2.84 -0.46 2.84
CA LEU A 72 4.12 -0.13 2.24
C LEU A 72 4.06 -0.12 0.71
N LEU A 73 3.40 -1.10 0.10
CA LEU A 73 3.19 -1.14 -1.35
C LEU A 73 2.45 0.10 -1.85
N CYS A 74 1.39 0.52 -1.14
CA CYS A 74 0.68 1.76 -1.43
C CYS A 74 1.62 2.97 -1.34
N ALA A 75 2.38 3.09 -0.25
CA ALA A 75 3.34 4.18 -0.05
C ALA A 75 4.35 4.29 -1.19
N VAL A 76 4.92 3.16 -1.63
CA VAL A 76 5.92 3.13 -2.72
C VAL A 76 5.30 3.56 -4.04
N VAL A 77 4.13 3.02 -4.41
CA VAL A 77 3.49 3.37 -5.68
C VAL A 77 3.06 4.84 -5.69
N GLU A 78 2.52 5.35 -4.59
CA GLU A 78 2.15 6.75 -4.45
C GLU A 78 3.37 7.67 -4.55
N ARG A 79 4.44 7.36 -3.82
CA ARG A 79 5.71 8.06 -3.89
C ARG A 79 6.22 8.14 -5.32
N MET A 80 6.26 7.00 -6.02
CA MET A 80 6.75 6.91 -7.39
C MET A 80 5.84 7.66 -8.37
N ALA A 81 4.52 7.69 -8.14
CA ALA A 81 3.60 8.49 -8.92
C ALA A 81 3.87 10.00 -8.78
N TYR A 82 4.23 10.46 -7.59
CA TYR A 82 4.48 11.88 -7.33
C TYR A 82 5.87 12.34 -7.73
N THR A 83 6.91 11.51 -7.59
CA THR A 83 8.30 11.92 -7.86
C THR A 83 8.91 11.32 -9.11
N GLY A 84 8.35 10.22 -9.62
CA GLY A 84 8.87 9.51 -10.78
C GLY A 84 8.40 10.12 -12.09
N ASN A 85 9.12 11.11 -12.60
CA ASN A 85 8.72 11.82 -13.84
C ASN A 85 8.51 10.86 -15.06
N ARG A 86 9.23 9.73 -15.06
CA ARG A 86 9.13 8.68 -16.09
C ARG A 86 8.29 7.47 -15.67
N PHE A 87 7.82 7.37 -14.43
CA PHE A 87 7.11 6.20 -13.91
C PHE A 87 5.74 6.05 -14.60
N ARG A 88 5.46 4.87 -15.14
CA ARG A 88 4.26 4.55 -15.93
C ARG A 88 3.63 3.22 -15.54
N SER A 89 4.39 2.30 -14.96
CA SER A 89 3.82 1.04 -14.50
C SER A 89 4.56 0.39 -13.33
N ALA A 90 3.82 -0.39 -12.56
CA ALA A 90 4.37 -1.29 -11.57
C ALA A 90 3.74 -2.68 -11.63
N GLU A 91 4.56 -3.70 -11.41
CA GLU A 91 4.15 -5.08 -11.15
C GLU A 91 4.43 -5.37 -9.68
N LEU A 92 3.39 -5.70 -8.93
CA LEU A 92 3.46 -5.98 -7.51
C LEU A 92 3.22 -7.47 -7.27
N THR A 93 4.07 -8.09 -6.48
CA THR A 93 3.87 -9.44 -5.93
C THR A 93 3.84 -9.32 -4.42
N ALA A 94 2.73 -9.73 -3.81
CA ALA A 94 2.51 -9.62 -2.38
C ALA A 94 2.13 -10.98 -1.79
N TYR A 95 2.75 -11.36 -0.68
CA TYR A 95 2.40 -12.57 0.08
C TYR A 95 1.78 -12.18 1.41
N GLU A 96 0.70 -12.87 1.78
CA GLU A 96 0.07 -12.73 3.10
C GLU A 96 -0.59 -14.04 3.52
N ILE A 97 -0.16 -14.55 4.68
CA ILE A 97 -0.57 -15.85 5.23
C ILE A 97 -1.82 -15.75 6.10
N ASP A 98 -2.09 -14.59 6.71
CA ASP A 98 -3.28 -14.39 7.54
C ASP A 98 -4.50 -14.19 6.64
N PRO A 99 -5.54 -15.05 6.72
CA PRO A 99 -6.66 -14.99 5.79
C PRO A 99 -7.42 -13.66 5.81
N ASP A 100 -7.61 -13.05 6.98
CA ASP A 100 -8.34 -11.78 7.12
C ASP A 100 -7.54 -10.62 6.51
N LEU A 101 -6.21 -10.62 6.70
CA LEU A 101 -5.33 -9.66 6.05
C LEU A 101 -5.21 -9.91 4.56
N HIS A 102 -5.18 -11.16 4.11
CA HIS A 102 -5.13 -11.49 2.69
C HIS A 102 -6.35 -10.92 1.94
N GLU A 103 -7.56 -11.08 2.48
CA GLU A 103 -8.77 -10.47 1.92
C GLU A 103 -8.68 -8.93 1.92
N THR A 104 -8.17 -8.36 3.02
CA THR A 104 -7.95 -6.91 3.15
C THR A 104 -6.94 -6.42 2.11
N LEU A 105 -5.84 -7.13 1.92
CA LEU A 105 -4.77 -6.83 0.99
C LEU A 105 -5.30 -6.82 -0.44
N VAL A 106 -6.10 -7.82 -0.83
CA VAL A 106 -6.76 -7.84 -2.16
C VAL A 106 -7.59 -6.58 -2.39
N ALA A 107 -8.44 -6.21 -1.41
CA ALA A 107 -9.26 -5.01 -1.51
C ALA A 107 -8.43 -3.72 -1.59
N VAL A 108 -7.33 -3.64 -0.84
CA VAL A 108 -6.37 -2.53 -0.88
C VAL A 108 -5.66 -2.46 -2.22
N MET A 109 -5.22 -3.59 -2.77
CA MET A 109 -4.57 -3.65 -4.07
C MET A 109 -5.51 -3.20 -5.20
N ASP A 110 -6.80 -3.52 -5.12
CA ASP A 110 -7.80 -3.04 -6.07
C ASP A 110 -8.14 -1.55 -5.90
N ASN A 111 -8.09 -1.03 -4.67
CA ASN A 111 -8.14 0.42 -4.44
C ASN A 111 -6.92 1.12 -5.06
N LEU A 112 -5.72 0.58 -4.83
CA LEU A 112 -4.46 1.10 -5.37
C LEU A 112 -4.45 1.11 -6.91
N LYS A 113 -4.92 0.03 -7.56
CA LYS A 113 -5.05 -0.02 -9.02
C LYS A 113 -5.92 1.10 -9.56
N ARG A 114 -7.10 1.32 -8.96
CA ARG A 114 -8.03 2.40 -9.35
C ARG A 114 -7.41 3.77 -9.15
N TRP A 115 -6.75 3.98 -8.02
CA TRP A 115 -6.05 5.22 -7.73
C TRP A 115 -4.92 5.48 -8.74
N ALA A 116 -4.10 4.48 -9.04
CA ALA A 116 -2.98 4.57 -9.97
C ALA A 116 -3.45 4.85 -11.41
N LEU A 117 -4.57 4.25 -11.82
CA LEU A 117 -5.16 4.50 -13.14
C LEU A 117 -5.57 5.98 -13.32
N ARG A 118 -6.14 6.61 -12.28
CA ARG A 118 -6.43 8.06 -12.29
C ARG A 118 -5.15 8.91 -12.46
N HIS A 119 -4.00 8.38 -12.06
CA HIS A 119 -2.67 8.98 -12.23
C HIS A 119 -1.95 8.53 -13.51
N ARG A 120 -2.64 7.83 -14.43
CA ARG A 120 -2.08 7.28 -15.67
C ARG A 120 -0.92 6.30 -15.44
N ILE A 121 -0.97 5.57 -14.34
CA ILE A 121 -0.01 4.52 -13.99
C ILE A 121 -0.73 3.18 -14.04
N ARG A 122 -0.15 2.21 -14.76
CA ARG A 122 -0.67 0.85 -14.82
C ARG A 122 -0.07 0.03 -13.69
N VAL A 123 -0.90 -0.49 -12.80
CA VAL A 123 -0.47 -1.39 -11.73
C VAL A 123 -1.07 -2.77 -11.98
N THR A 124 -0.22 -3.79 -12.06
CA THR A 124 -0.62 -5.19 -12.02
C THR A 124 -0.22 -5.77 -10.68
N VAL A 125 -1.08 -6.60 -10.09
CA VAL A 125 -0.86 -7.16 -8.76
C VAL A 125 -1.16 -8.64 -8.77
N THR A 126 -0.23 -9.41 -8.23
CA THR A 126 -0.41 -10.81 -7.86
C THR A 126 -0.36 -10.89 -6.33
N VAL A 127 -1.41 -11.43 -5.72
CA VAL A 127 -1.48 -11.67 -4.27
C VAL A 127 -1.47 -13.17 -4.05
N GLU A 128 -0.52 -13.63 -3.25
CA GLU A 128 -0.30 -15.04 -2.92
C GLU A 128 -0.50 -15.25 -1.41
N LYS A 129 -0.61 -16.52 -1.00
CA LYS A 129 -0.65 -16.94 0.39
C LYS A 129 0.72 -17.40 0.86
#